data_AF-A0A6B8RFL1-F1
#
_entry.id   AF-A0A6B8RFL1-F1
#
_cell.length_a   1.000
_cell.length_b   1.000
_cell.length_c   1.000
_cell.angle_alpha   90.00
_cell.angle_beta   90.00
_cell.angle_gamma   90.00
#
_symmetry.space_group_name_H-M   'P 1'
#
loop_
_entity.id
_entity.type
_entity.pdbx_description
1 polymer ?
#
loop_
_entity_poly.entity_id
_entity_poly.type
_entity_poly.pdbx_seq_one_letter_code
_entity_poly.pdbx_strand_id
1 'polypeptide(L)' 'MDIQQSEQIVKEQLHEALSHLAVAINHSILLVQADEKSKKIVGHDWESFLGDFFSQVREKGKVSRINLMSLISFPRMR' A
#
# COMPACT_ATOMS: atom_id res chain seq x y z
N MET A 1 20.00 5.20 -16.46
CA MET A 1 19.68 5.23 -15.03
C MET A 1 20.42 4.07 -14.40
N ASP A 2 21.23 4.33 -13.38
CA ASP A 2 21.99 3.30 -12.68
C ASP A 2 21.02 2.35 -11.94
N ILE A 3 21.30 1.04 -11.96
CA ILE A 3 20.51 0.02 -11.25
C ILE A 3 20.52 0.32 -9.75
N GLN A 4 21.68 0.70 -9.21
CA GLN A 4 21.82 1.01 -7.78
C GLN A 4 20.96 2.21 -7.37
N GLN A 5 20.89 3.23 -8.24
CA GLN A 5 20.02 4.38 -8.03
C GLN A 5 18.54 3.99 -8.06
N SER A 6 18.15 3.09 -8.97
CA SER A 6 16.76 2.64 -9.11
C SER A 6 16.31 1.81 -7.90
N GLU A 7 17.17 0.94 -7.39
CA GLU A 7 16.91 0.16 -6.16
C GLU A 7 16.71 1.07 -4.94
N GLN A 8 17.56 2.09 -4.80
CA GLN A 8 17.44 3.06 -3.72
C GLN A 8 16.13 3.85 -3.79
N ILE A 9 15.73 4.31 -4.98
CA ILE A 9 14.45 5.01 -5.19
C ILE A 9 13.28 4.10 -4.79
N VAL A 10 13.26 2.84 -5.23
CA VAL A 10 12.18 1.90 -4.85
C VAL A 10 12.11 1.74 -3.33
N LYS A 11 13.25 1.60 -2.66
CA LYS A 11 13.32 1.46 -1.20
C LYS A 11 12.80 2.71 -0.48
N GLU A 12 13.21 3.90 -0.91
CA GLU A 12 12.79 5.17 -0.31
C GLU A 12 11.29 5.38 -0.46
N GLN A 13 10.74 5.15 -1.65
CA GLN A 13 9.31 5.33 -1.92
C GLN A 13 8.44 4.34 -1.14
N LEU A 14 8.87 3.07 -1.01
CA LEU A 14 8.18 2.10 -0.17
C LEU A 14 8.22 2.48 1.31
N HIS A 15 9.33 3.02 1.79
CA HIS A 15 9.46 3.50 3.17
C HIS A 15 8.56 4.71 3.45
N GLU A 16 8.53 5.68 2.54
CA GLU A 16 7.66 6.86 2.63
C GLU A 16 6.18 6.47 2.61
N ALA A 17 5.79 5.57 1.69
CA ALA A 17 4.42 5.03 1.64
C ALA A 17 4.00 4.37 2.96
N LEU A 18 4.89 3.62 3.62
CA LEU A 18 4.62 3.03 4.94
C LEU A 18 4.44 4.09 6.03
N SER A 19 5.19 5.18 5.99
CA SER A 19 5.02 6.31 6.92
C SER A 19 3.63 6.94 6.78
N HIS A 20 3.20 7.22 5.56
CA HIS A 20 1.85 7.75 5.30
C HIS A 20 0.75 6.76 5.71
N LEU A 21 0.97 5.46 5.46
CA LEU A 21 0.04 4.41 5.86
C LEU A 21 -0.14 4.35 7.39
N ALA A 22 0.95 4.46 8.14
CA ALA A 22 0.91 4.48 9.60
C ALA A 22 0.08 5.66 10.15
N VAL A 23 0.23 6.84 9.55
CA VAL A 23 -0.58 8.02 9.90
C VAL A 23 -2.05 7.77 9.61
N ALA A 24 -2.38 7.26 8.42
CA ALA A 24 -3.76 6.96 8.03
C ALA A 24 -4.43 5.92 8.94
N ILE A 25 -3.68 4.88 9.36
CA ILE A 25 -4.16 3.87 10.32
C ILE A 25 -4.50 4.52 11.66
N ASN A 26 -3.60 5.32 12.21
CA ASN A 26 -3.81 5.98 13.50
C ASN A 26 -5.03 6.89 13.47
N HIS A 27 -5.18 7.70 12.42
CA HIS A 27 -6.36 8.56 12.25
C HIS A 27 -7.65 7.77 12.03
N SER A 28 -7.60 6.66 11.29
CA SER A 28 -8.74 5.76 11.12
C SER A 28 -9.24 5.22 12.46
N ILE A 29 -8.31 4.78 13.33
CA ILE A 29 -8.65 4.27 14.67
C ILE A 29 -9.27 5.37 15.52
N LEU A 30 -8.65 6.55 15.58
CA LEU A 30 -9.17 7.69 16.35
C LEU A 30 -10.56 8.11 15.88
N LEU A 31 -10.80 8.10 14.57
CA LEU A 31 -12.09 8.46 13.99
C LEU A 31 -13.18 7.45 14.39
N VAL A 32 -12.90 6.15 14.31
CA VAL A 32 -13.86 5.10 14.73
C VAL A 32 -14.10 5.12 16.24
N GLN A 33 -13.07 5.40 17.04
CA GLN A 33 -13.22 5.55 18.49
C GLN A 33 -14.08 6.77 18.87
N ALA A 34 -13.98 7.86 18.10
CA ALA A 34 -14.76 9.07 18.34
C ALA A 34 -16.23 8.93 17.90
N ASP A 35 -16.49 8.20 16.81
CA ASP A 35 -17.84 7.92 16.31
C ASP A 35 -17.91 6.54 15.63
N GLU A 36 -18.57 5.58 16.26
CA GLU A 36 -18.78 4.23 15.69
C GLU A 36 -19.49 4.25 14.33
N LYS A 37 -20.31 5.27 14.03
CA LYS A 37 -20.96 5.39 12.71
C LYS A 37 -19.94 5.64 11.59
N SER A 38 -18.77 6.21 11.92
CA SER A 38 -17.69 6.44 10.97
C SER A 38 -17.03 5.15 10.48
N LYS A 39 -17.22 4.01 11.17
CA LYS A 39 -16.68 2.71 10.78
C LYS A 39 -17.01 2.32 9.35
N LYS A 40 -18.22 2.66 8.88
CA LYS A 40 -18.65 2.39 7.50
C LYS A 40 -17.85 3.20 6.48
N ILE A 41 -17.67 4.50 6.72
CA ILE A 41 -16.94 5.37 5.78
C ILE A 41 -15.45 5.04 5.79
N VAL A 42 -14.85 4.85 6.97
CA VAL A 42 -13.45 4.42 7.11
C VAL A 42 -13.23 3.09 6.38
N GLY A 43 -14.12 2.11 6.57
CA GLY A 43 -14.05 0.84 5.84
C GLY A 43 -14.08 1.02 4.33
N HIS A 44 -14.98 1.88 3.82
CA HIS A 44 -15.07 2.17 2.39
C HIS A 44 -13.81 2.83 1.83
N ASP A 45 -13.22 3.78 2.56
CA ASP A 45 -11.97 4.44 2.15
C ASP A 45 -10.82 3.43 2.06
N TRP A 46 -10.72 2.51 3.02
CA TRP A 46 -9.75 1.41 3.01
C TRP A 46 -9.97 0.44 1.85
N GLU A 47 -11.22 0.07 1.56
CA GLU A 47 -11.57 -0.76 0.40
C GLU A 47 -11.17 -0.09 -0.92
N SER A 48 -11.45 1.20 -1.06
CA SER A 48 -11.06 1.97 -2.25
C SER A 48 -9.54 2.01 -2.41
N PHE A 49 -8.80 2.36 -1.35
CA PHE A 49 -7.34 2.41 -1.38
C PHE A 49 -6.72 1.06 -1.76
N LEU A 50 -7.17 -0.04 -1.16
CA LEU A 50 -6.67 -1.38 -1.46
C LEU A 50 -7.02 -1.80 -2.89
N GLY A 51 -8.24 -1.48 -3.34
CA GLY A 51 -8.68 -1.71 -4.71
C GLY A 51 -7.78 -1.02 -5.73
N ASP A 52 -7.48 0.26 -5.53
CA ASP A 52 -6.59 1.05 -6.39
C ASP A 52 -5.16 0.52 -6.35
N PHE A 53 -4.64 0.19 -5.17
CA PHE A 53 -3.30 -0.38 -5.01
C PHE A 53 -3.15 -1.69 -5.81
N PHE A 54 -4.06 -2.66 -5.59
CA PHE A 54 -4.00 -3.95 -6.29
C PHE A 54 -4.23 -3.82 -7.79
N SER A 55 -5.09 -2.88 -8.22
CA SER A 55 -5.32 -2.59 -9.64
C SER A 55 -4.05 -2.07 -10.29
N GLN A 56 -3.36 -1.11 -9.67
CA GLN A 56 -2.09 -0.59 -10.17
C GLN A 56 -1.01 -1.68 -10.26
N VAL A 57 -0.83 -2.49 -9.21
CA VAL A 57 0.14 -3.60 -9.21
C VAL A 57 -0.15 -4.58 -10.36
N ARG A 58 -1.43 -4.93 -10.56
CA ARG A 58 -1.85 -5.84 -11.63
C ARG A 58 -1.66 -5.25 -13.02
N GLU A 59 -2.10 -4.01 -13.24
CA GLU A 59 -2.01 -3.35 -14.54
C GLU A 59 -0.57 -3.13 -14.97
N LYS A 60 0.27 -2.57 -14.08
CA LYS A 60 1.69 -2.37 -14.35
C LYS A 60 2.40 -3.71 -14.55
N GLY A 61 2.03 -4.75 -13.80
CA GLY A 61 2.57 -6.09 -14.00
C GLY A 61 2.18 -6.71 -15.34
N LYS A 62 0.93 -6.53 -15.78
CA LYS A 62 0.45 -7.00 -17.09
C LYS A 62 1.18 -6.30 -18.24
N VAL A 63 1.32 -4.96 -18.16
CA VAL A 63 1.98 -4.16 -19.20
C VAL A 63 3.48 -4.51 -19.31
N SER A 64 4.15 -4.69 -18.18
CA SER A 64 5.59 -5.02 -18.14
C SER A 64 5.88 -6.52 -18.31
N ARG A 65 4.86 -7.38 -18.28
CA ARG A 65 4.98 -8.84 -18.17
C ARG A 65 5.78 -9.30 -16.93
N ILE A 66 5.78 -8.48 -15.87
CA ILE A 66 6.42 -8.79 -14.58
C ILE A 66 5.33 -9.02 -13.54
N ASN A 67 5.32 -10.18 -12.89
CA ASN A 67 4.42 -10.44 -11.78
C ASN A 67 5.00 -9.90 -10.47
N LEU A 68 4.74 -8.62 -10.15
CA LEU A 68 5.21 -7.98 -8.91
C LEU A 68 4.78 -8.75 -7.65
N MET A 69 3.59 -9.36 -7.64
CA MET A 69 3.14 -10.16 -6.51
C MET A 69 3.98 -11.43 -6.31
N SER A 70 4.52 -12.01 -7.38
CA SER A 70 5.42 -13.18 -7.27
C SER A 70 6.79 -12.84 -6.69
N LEU A 71 7.18 -11.56 -6.68
CA LEU A 71 8.43 -11.10 -6.06
C LEU A 71 8.32 -11.08 -4.53
N ILE A 72 7.09 -11.04 -3.99
CA ILE A 72 6.83 -11.03 -2.57
C ILE A 72 6.84 -12.48 -2.05
N SER A 73 7.79 -12.77 -1.17
CA SER A 73 7.89 -14.07 -0.53
C SER A 73 7.19 -14.04 0.83
N PHE A 74 5.92 -14.47 0.87
CA PHE A 74 5.13 -14.55 2.11
C PHE A 74 5.79 -15.34 3.24
N PRO A 75 6.51 -16.46 3.01
CA PRO A 75 7.24 -17.16 4.07
C PRO A 75 8.37 -16.35 4.72
N ARG A 76 8.81 -15.24 4.09
CA ARG A 76 9.83 -14.33 4.60
C ARG A 76 9.24 -13.11 5.32
N MET A 77 7.92 -12.94 5.31
CA MET A 77 7.23 -11.93 6.13
C MET A 77 7.05 -12.52 7.54
N ARG A 78 7.71 -11.91 8.53
CA ARG A 78 7.54 -12.22 9.96
C ARG A 78 6.42 -11.40 10.55
#